data_AF-A0A2M8W4V9-F1
#
_entry.id   AF-A0A2M8W4V9-F1
#
_cell.length_a   1.000
_cell.length_b   1.000
_cell.length_c   1.000
_cell.angle_alpha   90.00
_cell.angle_beta   90.00
_cell.angle_gamma   90.00
#
_symmetry.space_group_name_H-M   'P 1'
#
loop_
_entity.id
_entity.type
_entity.pdbx_description
1 polymer ?
#
loop_
_entity_poly.entity_id
_entity_poly.type
_entity_poly.pdbx_seq_one_letter_code
_entity_poly.pdbx_strand_id
1 'polypeptide(L)'
;MSKSKLEPRSVRELVLRVRCSEEERAAWLSKARAQERSLSDYARHVLSAEPMQRRARPPAIDPVLLAAIGRAGNNLNQIARAMNADRKSGRPIDLIAVRTLLMTLDRELAEIVAEHCR
;
A
#
# COMPACT_ATOMS: atom_id res chain seq x y z
N MET A 1 -22.98 1.76 14.01
CA MET A 1 -21.84 2.54 13.49
C MET A 1 -20.92 2.94 14.65
N SER A 2 -20.03 2.06 15.11
CA SER A 2 -19.10 2.37 16.21
C SER A 2 -17.73 2.69 15.64
N LYS A 3 -17.32 3.96 15.67
CA LYS A 3 -15.95 4.37 15.34
C LYS A 3 -15.06 3.95 16.51
N SER A 4 -14.38 2.81 16.38
CA SER A 4 -13.30 2.41 17.29
C SER A 4 -12.26 3.52 17.32
N LYS A 5 -12.13 4.20 18.46
CA LYS A 5 -10.99 5.08 18.74
C LYS A 5 -9.72 4.25 18.58
N LEU A 6 -8.94 4.53 17.54
CA LEU A 6 -7.63 3.92 17.35
C LEU A 6 -6.69 4.56 18.37
N GLU A 7 -6.44 3.87 19.48
CA GLU A 7 -5.38 4.23 20.42
C GLU A 7 -4.06 4.47 19.65
N PRO A 8 -3.26 5.48 20.02
CA PRO A 8 -2.01 5.79 19.34
C PRO A 8 -1.08 4.57 19.39
N ARG A 9 -0.66 4.12 18.21
CA ARG A 9 0.26 2.98 18.05
C ARG A 9 1.54 3.28 18.82
N SER A 10 1.82 2.52 19.87
CA SER A 10 3.06 2.67 20.66
C SER A 10 4.28 2.49 19.74
N VAL A 11 5.05 3.57 19.60
CA VAL A 11 6.29 3.57 18.82
C VAL A 11 7.39 3.01 19.72
N ARG A 12 8.10 1.98 19.24
CA ARG A 12 9.22 1.36 19.96
C ARG A 12 10.52 1.99 19.45
N GLU A 13 11.18 2.79 20.29
CA GLU A 13 12.37 3.58 19.92
C GLU A 13 13.70 2.87 20.23
N LEU A 14 13.69 1.87 21.13
CA LEU A 14 14.89 1.16 21.55
C LEU A 14 15.25 0.01 20.59
N VAL A 15 16.55 -0.16 20.34
CA VAL A 15 17.10 -1.18 19.42
C VAL A 15 17.95 -2.19 20.18
N LEU A 16 17.62 -3.47 20.05
CA LEU A 16 18.43 -4.59 20.53
C LEU A 16 19.40 -5.04 19.43
N ARG A 17 20.72 -4.90 19.66
CA ARG A 17 21.76 -5.36 18.73
C ARG A 17 22.32 -6.70 19.18
N VAL A 18 22.24 -7.70 18.32
CA VAL A 18 22.76 -9.05 18.56
C VAL A 18 23.84 -9.36 17.53
N ARG A 19 25.02 -9.80 17.98
CA ARG A 19 26.05 -10.35 17.08
C ARG A 19 25.62 -11.77 16.68
N CYS A 20 25.67 -12.09 15.41
CA CYS A 20 25.32 -13.41 14.88
C CYS A 20 26.22 -13.76 13.70
N SER A 21 26.40 -15.06 13.46
CA SER A 21 26.99 -15.57 12.23
C SER A 21 25.98 -15.52 11.07
N GLU A 22 26.47 -15.69 9.84
CA GLU A 22 25.60 -15.71 8.66
C GLU A 22 24.63 -16.90 8.68
N GLU A 23 25.09 -18.05 9.18
CA GLU A 23 24.28 -19.27 9.33
C GLU A 23 23.14 -19.08 10.34
N GLU A 24 23.44 -18.48 11.50
CA GLU A 24 22.43 -18.16 12.52
C GLU A 24 21.38 -17.21 11.98
N ARG A 25 21.82 -16.16 11.26
CA ARG A 25 20.92 -15.20 10.63
C ARG A 25 20.02 -15.88 9.59
N ALA A 26 20.57 -16.75 8.75
CA ALA A 26 19.80 -17.49 7.75
C ALA A 26 18.77 -18.43 8.39
N ALA A 27 19.16 -19.13 9.45
CA ALA A 27 18.28 -20.01 10.22
C ALA A 27 17.12 -19.22 10.86
N TRP A 28 17.39 -18.07 11.48
CA TRP A 28 16.34 -17.22 12.04
C TRP A 28 15.41 -16.65 10.97
N LEU A 29 15.95 -16.26 9.81
CA LEU A 29 15.15 -15.77 8.69
C LEU A 29 14.22 -16.86 8.14
N SER A 30 14.72 -18.09 8.02
CA SER A 30 13.94 -19.25 7.58
C SER A 30 12.79 -19.55 8.56
N LYS A 31 13.08 -19.60 9.86
CA LYS A 31 12.06 -19.78 10.91
C LYS A 31 11.03 -18.66 10.92
N ALA A 32 11.44 -17.42 10.72
CA ALA A 32 10.53 -16.28 10.61
C ALA A 32 9.60 -16.39 9.39
N ARG A 33 10.14 -16.76 8.22
CA ARG A 33 9.37 -16.95 6.98
C ARG A 33 8.38 -18.11 7.09
N ALA A 34 8.77 -19.22 7.70
CA ALA A 34 7.89 -20.36 7.94
C ALA A 34 6.66 -19.99 8.78
N GLN A 35 6.78 -18.95 9.62
CA GLN A 35 5.68 -18.42 10.43
C GLN A 35 5.02 -17.18 9.83
N GLU A 36 5.36 -16.80 8.59
CA GLU A 36 4.89 -15.59 7.90
C GLU A 36 5.17 -14.28 8.67
N ARG A 37 6.31 -14.21 9.36
CA ARG A 37 6.71 -13.07 10.21
C ARG A 37 7.93 -12.34 9.68
N SER A 38 8.05 -11.06 10.05
CA SER A 38 9.34 -10.37 9.96
C SER A 38 10.31 -10.94 10.98
N LEU A 39 11.62 -10.80 10.76
CA LEU A 39 12.64 -11.23 11.72
C LEU A 39 12.45 -10.55 13.09
N SER A 40 12.04 -9.28 13.09
CA SER A 40 11.77 -8.52 14.31
C SER A 40 10.54 -9.02 15.07
N ASP A 41 9.46 -9.38 14.37
CA ASP A 41 8.26 -9.94 15.01
C ASP A 41 8.51 -11.37 15.50
N TYR A 42 9.30 -12.15 14.78
CA TYR A 42 9.76 -13.47 15.20
C TYR A 42 10.61 -13.38 16.47
N ALA A 43 11.60 -12.47 16.52
CA ALA A 43 12.43 -12.26 17.70
C ALA A 43 11.60 -11.85 18.93
N ARG A 44 10.65 -10.91 18.77
CA ARG A 44 9.77 -10.50 19.88
C ARG A 44 8.87 -11.64 20.36
N HIS A 45 8.35 -12.45 19.45
CA HIS A 45 7.56 -13.61 19.84
C HIS A 45 8.35 -14.63 20.66
N VAL A 46 9.60 -14.90 20.26
CA VAL A 46 10.46 -15.83 20.99
C VAL A 46 10.85 -15.26 22.36
N LEU A 47 11.14 -13.95 22.44
CA LEU A 47 11.59 -13.30 23.67
C LEU A 47 10.47 -13.02 24.68
N SER A 48 9.27 -12.66 24.20
CA SER A 48 8.19 -12.13 25.05
C SER A 48 6.92 -12.98 25.02
N ALA A 49 6.93 -14.15 24.34
CA ALA A 49 5.75 -14.98 24.09
C ALA A 49 4.54 -14.20 23.51
N GLU A 50 4.80 -13.05 22.87
CA GLU A 50 3.75 -12.16 22.37
C GLU A 50 2.86 -12.88 21.34
N PRO A 51 1.53 -12.71 21.41
CA PRO A 51 0.61 -13.35 20.48
C PRO A 51 0.88 -12.90 19.04
N MET A 52 0.80 -13.88 18.14
CA MET A 52 1.15 -13.72 16.73
C MET A 52 0.32 -12.64 16.04
N GLN A 53 0.93 -11.48 15.78
CA GLN A 53 0.37 -10.50 14.85
C GLN A 53 0.65 -11.01 13.44
N ARG A 54 -0.24 -11.87 12.92
CA ARG A 54 -0.19 -12.23 11.49
C ARG A 54 -0.33 -10.95 10.69
N ARG A 55 0.63 -10.68 9.81
CA ARG A 55 0.43 -9.65 8.80
C ARG A 55 -0.81 -10.07 8.02
N ALA A 56 -1.87 -9.28 8.06
CA ALA A 56 -3.04 -9.54 7.24
C ALA A 56 -2.54 -9.67 5.79
N ARG A 57 -2.65 -10.86 5.22
CA ARG A 57 -2.36 -11.04 3.80
C ARG A 57 -3.32 -10.11 3.07
N PRO A 58 -2.83 -9.27 2.14
CA PRO A 58 -3.74 -8.52 1.29
C PRO A 58 -4.76 -9.49 0.69
N PRO A 59 -6.04 -9.10 0.60
CA PRO A 59 -7.03 -9.95 -0.05
C PRO A 59 -6.54 -10.36 -1.43
N ALA A 60 -6.87 -11.58 -1.86
CA ALA A 60 -6.60 -12.00 -3.22
C ALA A 60 -7.46 -11.13 -4.15
N ILE A 61 -6.81 -10.24 -4.89
CA ILE A 61 -7.43 -9.34 -5.87
C ILE A 61 -6.98 -9.80 -7.25
N ASP A 62 -7.88 -9.77 -8.23
CA ASP A 62 -7.55 -10.02 -9.63
C ASP A 62 -6.39 -9.08 -10.07
N PRO A 63 -5.24 -9.64 -10.50
CA PRO A 63 -4.10 -8.85 -10.97
C PRO A 63 -4.44 -7.90 -12.12
N VAL A 64 -5.39 -8.28 -12.99
CA VAL A 64 -5.82 -7.46 -14.14
C VAL A 64 -6.56 -6.23 -13.65
N LEU A 65 -7.49 -6.41 -12.71
CA LEU A 65 -8.22 -5.32 -12.07
C LEU A 65 -7.27 -4.37 -11.33
N LEU A 66 -6.33 -4.92 -10.55
CA LEU A 66 -5.35 -4.11 -9.82
C LEU A 66 -4.47 -3.27 -10.78
N ALA A 67 -4.03 -3.87 -11.88
CA ALA A 67 -3.25 -3.17 -12.90
C ALA A 67 -4.07 -2.07 -13.58
N ALA A 68 -5.35 -2.31 -13.85
CA ALA A 68 -6.25 -1.32 -14.45
C ALA A 68 -6.47 -0.11 -13.53
N ILE A 69 -6.70 -0.34 -12.24
CA ILE A 69 -6.80 0.73 -11.23
C ILE A 69 -5.48 1.52 -11.16
N GLY A 70 -4.34 0.82 -11.21
CA GLY A 70 -3.02 1.46 -11.24
C GLY A 70 -2.83 2.39 -12.45
N ARG A 71 -3.29 1.97 -13.64
CA ARG A 71 -3.26 2.81 -14.85
C ARG A 71 -4.15 4.05 -14.71
N ALA A 72 -5.38 3.89 -14.23
CA ALA A 72 -6.29 5.01 -13.99
C ALA A 72 -5.71 6.03 -13.01
N GLY A 73 -5.14 5.54 -11.89
CA GLY A 73 -4.47 6.40 -10.91
C GLY A 73 -3.26 7.15 -11.47
N ASN A 74 -2.48 6.50 -12.34
CA ASN A 74 -1.34 7.15 -13.01
C ASN A 74 -1.81 8.28 -13.95
N ASN A 75 -2.87 8.05 -14.73
CA ASN A 75 -3.45 9.07 -15.60
C ASN A 75 -3.95 10.27 -14.80
N LEU A 76 -4.66 10.05 -13.69
CA LEU A 76 -5.10 11.12 -12.78
C LEU A 76 -3.93 11.93 -12.22
N ASN A 77 -2.85 11.26 -11.82
CA ASN A 77 -1.65 11.92 -11.31
C ASN A 77 -0.95 12.76 -12.39
N GLN A 78 -0.95 12.31 -13.65
CA GLN A 78 -0.41 13.08 -14.77
C GLN A 78 -1.23 14.36 -15.01
N ILE A 79 -2.57 14.28 -14.99
CA ILE A 79 -3.45 15.46 -15.09
C ILE A 79 -3.15 16.44 -13.96
N ALA A 80 -3.11 15.94 -12.71
CA ALA A 80 -2.83 16.77 -11.55
C ALA A 80 -1.47 17.46 -11.64
N ARG A 81 -0.44 16.76 -12.13
CA ARG A 81 0.89 17.34 -12.35
C ARG A 81 0.87 18.41 -13.44
N ALA A 82 0.21 18.16 -14.56
CA ALA A 82 0.08 19.13 -15.65
C ALA A 82 -0.64 20.40 -15.17
N MET A 83 -1.78 20.25 -14.49
CA MET A 83 -2.51 21.38 -13.90
C MET A 83 -1.68 22.18 -12.90
N ASN A 84 -0.92 21.49 -12.04
CA ASN A 84 -0.05 22.14 -11.07
C ASN A 84 1.11 22.90 -11.74
N ALA A 85 1.65 22.35 -12.84
CA ALA A 85 2.68 23.02 -13.64
C ALA A 85 2.13 24.26 -14.33
N ASP A 86 0.98 24.17 -15.00
CA ASP A 86 0.34 25.30 -15.67
C ASP A 86 -0.03 26.41 -14.68
N ARG A 87 -0.57 26.04 -13.51
CA ARG A 87 -0.84 26.99 -12.41
C ARG A 87 0.43 27.71 -11.96
N LYS A 88 1.54 26.99 -11.79
CA LYS A 88 2.82 27.57 -11.36
C LYS A 88 3.42 28.49 -12.43
N SER A 89 3.16 28.20 -13.71
CA SER A 89 3.60 29.00 -14.85
C SER A 89 2.66 30.16 -15.20
N GLY A 90 1.58 30.38 -14.46
CA GLY A 90 0.61 31.44 -14.71
C GLY A 90 -0.21 31.25 -16.00
N ARG A 91 -0.22 30.03 -16.56
CA ARG A 91 -0.99 29.71 -17.76
C ARG A 91 -2.47 29.48 -17.40
N PRO A 92 -3.41 29.90 -18.26
CA PRO A 92 -4.82 29.59 -18.04
C PRO A 92 -5.02 28.08 -18.12
N ILE A 93 -5.68 27.52 -17.09
CA ILE A 93 -6.04 26.10 -17.04
C ILE A 93 -7.33 25.93 -17.83
N ASP A 94 -7.31 25.07 -18.85
CA ASP A 94 -8.53 24.69 -19.57
C ASP A 94 -9.35 23.70 -18.73
N LEU A 95 -10.23 24.26 -17.90
CA LEU A 95 -11.11 23.49 -17.02
C LEU A 95 -12.11 22.61 -17.78
N ILE A 96 -12.47 22.97 -19.03
CA ILE A 96 -13.39 22.19 -19.86
C ILE A 96 -12.66 20.95 -20.39
N ALA A 97 -11.42 21.10 -20.86
CA ALA A 97 -10.59 19.99 -21.28
C ALA A 97 -10.33 19.02 -20.11
N VAL A 98 -9.97 19.55 -18.93
CA VAL A 98 -9.74 18.74 -17.72
C VAL A 98 -11.01 17.98 -17.32
N ARG A 99 -12.16 18.65 -17.26
CA ARG A 99 -13.44 18.03 -16.92
C ARG A 99 -13.82 16.92 -17.90
N THR A 100 -13.59 17.14 -19.19
CA THR A 100 -13.85 16.15 -20.25
C THR A 100 -12.96 14.91 -20.06
N LEU A 101 -11.67 15.11 -19.79
CA LEU A 101 -10.75 14.00 -19.56
C LEU A 101 -11.12 13.18 -18.31
N LEU A 102 -11.54 13.84 -17.24
CA LEU A 102 -12.01 13.18 -16.02
C LEU A 102 -13.28 12.38 -16.25
N MET A 103 -14.24 12.89 -17.04
CA MET A 103 -15.46 12.16 -17.41
C MET A 103 -15.15 10.91 -18.25
N THR A 104 -14.17 11.00 -19.16
CA THR A 104 -13.72 9.84 -19.94
C THR A 104 -13.10 8.76 -19.04
N LEU A 105 -12.22 9.16 -18.11
CA LEU A 105 -11.60 8.23 -17.16
C LEU A 105 -12.62 7.55 -16.25
N ASP A 106 -13.64 8.29 -15.79
CA ASP A 106 -14.70 7.75 -14.94
C ASP A 106 -15.50 6.66 -15.68
N ARG A 107 -15.82 6.88 -16.96
CA ARG A 107 -16.52 5.90 -17.79
C ARG A 107 -15.67 4.65 -18.05
N GLU A 108 -14.41 4.82 -18.44
CA GLU A 108 -13.48 3.69 -18.67
C GLU A 108 -13.31 2.84 -17.40
N LEU A 109 -13.22 3.49 -16.24
CA LEU A 109 -13.12 2.79 -14.96
C LEU A 109 -14.41 2.03 -14.62
N ALA A 110 -15.58 2.62 -14.88
CA ALA A 110 -16.87 1.97 -14.66
C ALA A 110 -17.03 0.71 -15.53
N GLU A 111 -16.59 0.75 -16.79
CA GLU A 111 -16.60 -0.41 -17.70
C GLU A 111 -15.69 -1.53 -17.18
N ILE A 112 -14.44 -1.20 -16.81
CA ILE A 112 -13.50 -2.18 -16.28
C ILE A 112 -14.04 -2.84 -15.00
N VAL A 113 -14.63 -2.05 -14.10
CA VAL A 113 -15.24 -2.57 -12.87
C VAL A 113 -16.42 -3.50 -13.20
N ALA A 114 -17.28 -3.13 -14.14
CA ALA A 114 -18.40 -3.97 -14.56
C ALA A 114 -17.96 -5.30 -15.17
N GLU A 115 -16.84 -5.32 -15.91
CA GLU A 115 -16.27 -6.54 -16.49
C GLU A 115 -15.65 -7.49 -15.46
N HIS A 116 -15.04 -6.95 -14.40
CA HIS A 116 -14.25 -7.71 -13.43
C HIS A 116 -14.95 -7.94 -12.07
N CYS A 117 -16.17 -7.42 -11.88
CA CYS A 117 -17.00 -7.66 -10.68
C CYS A 117 -18.01 -8.81 -10.83
N ARG A 118 -17.80 -9.76 -11.75
CA ARG A 118 -18.60 -11.01 -11.83
C ARG A 118 -18.00 -12.16 -11.04
#